data_AF-A0A9E4B617-F1
#
_entry.id   AF-A0A9E4B617-F1
#
_cell.length_a   1.000
_cell.length_b   1.000
_cell.length_c   1.000
_cell.angle_alpha   90.00
_cell.angle_beta   90.00
_cell.angle_gamma   90.00
#
_symmetry.space_group_name_H-M   'P 1'
#
loop_
_entity.id
_entity.type
_entity.pdbx_description
1 polymer ?
#
loop_
_entity_poly.entity_id
_entity_poly.type
_entity_poly.pdbx_seq_one_letter_code
_entity_poly.pdbx_strand_id
1 'polypeptide(L)'
;MKVVSRQSRPASWWSKPTALTTATATVAIAAAVSPHAAVAQTLNFARAPSELREILRASEWEILRATPSRGTPGERTQQLTVQLPDSTILLMKYAPATPGADEFNNQPRFEIGAYEVQKLYLNEDDYVVPPTVARAYPIEDVRAVMEMAGGEPDLVEETWREWPMTLVVLQYWLLSVSPPDDLRDLRRDADRDGGALALRAANFNLLTYLIGHNDANQGNYLISSHPDDPVVFSVDNGVAFSSFGSNRRSDWRRLILEKYPQSAADRLREVTLDDLHARLGVLAEFRLIEDRWRSAEPGANMNPGRGIRVGDSTIQLGLSDDEIEQVFRRVTEFVEGMDSGRWDPIP
;
A
#
# COMPACT_ATOMS: atom_id res chain seq x y z
N MET A 1 -5.12 -20.43 0.25
CA MET A 1 -4.83 -20.11 -1.16
C MET A 1 -5.06 -21.38 -1.97
N LYS A 2 -5.72 -21.31 -3.12
CA LYS A 2 -5.80 -22.46 -4.04
C LYS A 2 -5.02 -22.12 -5.30
N VAL A 3 -3.86 -22.75 -5.46
CA VAL A 3 -3.09 -22.71 -6.71
C VAL A 3 -3.63 -23.83 -7.59
N VAL A 4 -4.35 -23.49 -8.66
CA VAL A 4 -4.90 -24.49 -9.58
C VAL A 4 -3.91 -24.68 -10.72
N SER A 5 -3.28 -25.86 -10.80
CA SER A 5 -2.45 -26.24 -11.94
C SER A 5 -3.32 -26.52 -13.16
N ARG A 6 -3.09 -25.81 -14.27
CA ARG A 6 -3.81 -26.08 -15.52
C ARG A 6 -3.22 -27.30 -16.23
N GLN A 7 -4.04 -28.33 -16.36
CA GLN A 7 -3.84 -29.41 -17.33
C GLN A 7 -3.88 -28.87 -18.78
N SER A 8 -3.01 -29.45 -19.60
CA SER A 8 -2.81 -29.20 -21.01
C SER A 8 -4.07 -29.46 -21.86
N ARG A 9 -4.32 -28.60 -22.87
CA ARG A 9 -5.26 -28.89 -23.97
C ARG A 9 -4.47 -29.05 -25.27
N PRO A 10 -4.80 -30.03 -26.13
CA PRO A 10 -4.17 -30.19 -27.43
C PRO A 10 -4.78 -29.26 -28.48
N ALA A 11 -4.04 -29.12 -29.58
CA ALA A 11 -4.19 -28.14 -30.64
C ALA A 11 -5.24 -28.48 -31.73
N SER A 12 -5.52 -27.44 -32.52
CA SER A 12 -6.10 -27.38 -33.88
C SER A 12 -7.62 -27.52 -34.01
N TRP A 13 -8.27 -26.62 -34.77
CA TRP A 13 -8.68 -26.82 -36.18
C TRP A 13 -9.34 -25.52 -36.69
N TRP A 14 -9.02 -25.12 -37.93
CA TRP A 14 -9.66 -24.02 -38.67
C TRP A 14 -10.95 -24.51 -39.31
N SER A 15 -12.05 -23.76 -39.19
CA SER A 15 -13.15 -23.79 -40.16
C SER A 15 -13.90 -22.46 -40.22
N LYS A 16 -14.30 -22.10 -41.45
CA LYS A 16 -14.84 -20.81 -41.91
C LYS A 16 -16.33 -20.60 -41.55
N PRO A 17 -16.86 -19.37 -41.66
CA PRO A 17 -18.07 -18.95 -40.96
C PRO A 17 -19.35 -19.35 -41.71
N THR A 18 -20.40 -19.69 -40.97
CA THR A 18 -21.76 -19.81 -41.49
C THR A 18 -22.61 -18.72 -40.84
N ALA A 19 -23.17 -17.84 -41.67
CA ALA A 19 -24.10 -16.81 -41.24
C ALA A 19 -25.42 -17.43 -40.80
N LEU A 20 -25.95 -16.99 -39.66
CA LEU A 20 -27.36 -17.14 -39.31
C LEU A 20 -27.84 -15.89 -38.57
N THR A 21 -28.94 -15.37 -39.09
CA THR A 21 -29.60 -14.11 -38.81
C THR A 21 -30.51 -14.19 -37.58
N THR A 22 -30.67 -13.04 -36.92
CA THR A 22 -31.82 -12.57 -36.12
C THR A 22 -32.20 -13.29 -34.81
N ALA A 23 -31.99 -12.60 -33.69
CA ALA A 23 -33.08 -12.05 -32.86
C ALA A 23 -32.47 -11.11 -31.78
N THR A 24 -32.74 -9.82 -31.89
CA THR A 24 -32.41 -8.81 -30.89
C THR A 24 -33.41 -8.91 -29.73
N ALA A 25 -32.97 -9.42 -28.59
CA ALA A 25 -33.68 -9.29 -27.32
C ALA A 25 -33.04 -8.15 -26.52
N THR A 26 -33.68 -6.98 -26.54
CA THR A 26 -33.28 -5.85 -25.70
C THR A 26 -33.74 -6.13 -24.26
N VAL A 27 -32.83 -6.57 -23.40
CA VAL A 27 -33.07 -6.62 -21.95
C VAL A 27 -32.78 -5.22 -21.40
N ALA A 28 -33.84 -4.48 -21.07
CA ALA A 28 -33.73 -3.26 -20.29
C ALA A 28 -33.44 -3.63 -18.83
N ILE A 29 -32.19 -3.48 -18.40
CA ILE A 29 -31.83 -3.55 -16.98
C ILE A 29 -32.18 -2.19 -16.37
N ALA A 30 -33.33 -2.13 -15.67
CA ALA A 30 -33.62 -1.01 -14.79
C ALA A 30 -32.73 -1.15 -13.55
N ALA A 31 -31.63 -0.39 -13.51
CA ALA A 31 -30.81 -0.26 -12.32
C ALA A 31 -31.59 0.53 -11.27
N ALA A 32 -32.08 -0.16 -10.24
CA ALA A 32 -32.53 0.47 -9.01
C ALA A 32 -31.30 1.05 -8.31
N VAL A 33 -31.07 2.36 -8.47
CA VAL A 33 -30.03 3.08 -7.74
C VAL A 33 -30.52 3.28 -6.31
N SER A 34 -30.04 2.46 -5.39
CA SER A 34 -30.12 2.75 -3.97
C SER A 34 -29.29 4.00 -3.68
N PRO A 35 -29.80 5.00 -2.94
CA PRO A 35 -29.05 6.19 -2.57
C PRO A 35 -28.17 5.84 -1.37
N HIS A 36 -27.12 5.04 -1.58
CA HIS A 36 -25.94 5.19 -0.76
C HIS A 36 -25.17 6.35 -1.39
N ALA A 37 -24.82 7.35 -0.59
CA ALA A 37 -23.97 8.44 -1.02
C ALA A 37 -22.81 7.85 -1.83
N ALA A 38 -22.76 8.17 -3.12
CA ALA A 38 -21.63 7.81 -3.94
C ALA A 38 -20.45 8.62 -3.38
N VAL A 39 -19.73 8.01 -2.44
CA VAL A 39 -18.39 8.46 -2.08
C VAL A 39 -17.64 8.50 -3.40
N ALA A 40 -17.08 9.65 -3.75
CA ALA A 40 -16.43 9.85 -5.03
C ALA A 40 -15.16 8.99 -5.05
N GLN A 41 -15.28 7.75 -5.52
CA GLN A 41 -14.16 6.84 -5.66
C GLN A 41 -13.18 7.43 -6.66
N THR A 42 -11.92 7.58 -6.25
CA THR A 42 -10.87 8.00 -7.18
C THR A 42 -10.73 6.96 -8.27
N LEU A 43 -10.46 7.39 -9.51
CA LEU A 43 -10.39 6.48 -10.67
C LEU A 43 -9.20 5.52 -10.60
N ASN A 44 -8.27 5.73 -9.67
CA ASN A 44 -7.11 4.87 -9.43
C ASN A 44 -7.43 3.66 -8.54
N PHE A 45 -8.53 3.68 -7.78
CA PHE A 45 -9.00 2.58 -6.95
C PHE A 45 -10.25 1.92 -7.55
N ALA A 46 -10.27 0.59 -7.63
CA ALA A 46 -11.43 -0.15 -8.13
C ALA A 46 -12.61 -0.17 -7.14
N ARG A 47 -12.34 0.13 -5.86
CA ARG A 47 -13.29 0.17 -4.73
C ARG A 47 -12.76 1.15 -3.67
N ALA A 48 -13.54 1.41 -2.64
CA ALA A 48 -13.08 2.24 -1.51
C ALA A 48 -11.79 1.65 -0.89
N PRO A 49 -10.74 2.46 -0.64
CA PRO A 49 -9.51 2.01 0.01
C PRO A 49 -9.67 1.15 1.27
N SER A 50 -10.65 1.44 2.13
CA SER A 50 -10.98 0.69 3.34
C SER A 50 -11.52 -0.70 2.99
N GLU A 51 -12.41 -0.79 2.01
CA GLU A 51 -12.91 -2.07 1.48
C GLU A 51 -11.76 -2.90 0.87
N LEU A 52 -10.89 -2.26 0.08
CA LEU A 52 -9.71 -2.91 -0.50
C LEU A 52 -8.76 -3.43 0.58
N ARG A 53 -8.53 -2.67 1.65
CA ARG A 53 -7.71 -3.12 2.79
C ARG A 53 -8.28 -4.37 3.43
N GLU A 54 -9.60 -4.41 3.68
CA GLU A 54 -10.26 -5.57 4.27
C GLU A 54 -10.26 -6.78 3.32
N ILE A 55 -10.42 -6.53 2.01
CA ILE A 55 -10.23 -7.57 0.99
C ILE A 55 -8.84 -8.15 1.12
N LEU A 56 -7.78 -7.34 1.05
CA LEU A 56 -6.39 -7.79 1.15
C LEU A 56 -6.09 -8.49 2.49
N ARG A 57 -6.70 -8.05 3.60
CA ARG A 57 -6.46 -8.59 4.95
C ARG A 57 -7.05 -9.99 5.12
N ALA A 58 -8.29 -10.19 4.68
CA ALA A 58 -9.11 -11.31 5.14
C ALA A 58 -9.74 -12.16 4.02
N SER A 59 -9.86 -11.64 2.79
CA SER A 59 -10.54 -12.39 1.73
C SER A 59 -9.73 -13.59 1.25
N GLU A 60 -10.46 -14.58 0.74
CA GLU A 60 -9.89 -15.60 -0.13
C GLU A 60 -9.91 -15.12 -1.58
N TRP A 61 -8.92 -15.55 -2.36
CA TRP A 61 -8.82 -15.24 -3.78
C TRP A 61 -8.12 -16.37 -4.52
N GLU A 62 -8.38 -16.44 -5.83
CA GLU A 62 -7.66 -17.29 -6.77
C GLU A 62 -6.59 -16.46 -7.49
N ILE A 63 -5.37 -16.98 -7.58
CA ILE A 63 -4.31 -16.35 -8.36
C ILE A 63 -4.48 -16.78 -9.81
N LEU A 64 -4.82 -15.84 -10.68
CA LEU A 64 -4.95 -16.08 -12.12
C LEU A 64 -3.60 -15.95 -12.83
N ARG A 65 -2.75 -15.05 -12.34
CA ARG A 65 -1.43 -14.75 -12.90
C ARG A 65 -0.51 -14.18 -11.82
N ALA A 66 0.76 -14.54 -11.90
CA ALA A 66 1.85 -13.88 -11.19
C ALA A 66 2.90 -13.43 -12.20
N THR A 67 3.50 -12.26 -11.98
CA THR A 67 4.62 -11.75 -12.78
C THR A 67 5.63 -11.04 -11.89
N PRO A 68 6.93 -11.08 -12.21
CA PRO A 68 7.94 -10.28 -11.53
C PRO A 68 7.60 -8.80 -11.63
N SER A 69 7.79 -8.05 -10.54
CA SER A 69 7.44 -6.62 -10.52
C SER A 69 8.35 -5.76 -11.42
N ARG A 70 9.63 -6.12 -11.56
CA ARG A 70 10.65 -5.42 -12.35
C ARG A 70 11.35 -6.33 -13.36
N GLY A 71 11.28 -7.65 -13.17
CA GLY A 71 11.91 -8.63 -14.07
C GLY A 71 13.43 -8.71 -13.93
N THR A 72 13.99 -8.30 -12.79
CA THR A 72 15.43 -8.33 -12.52
C THR A 72 15.84 -9.60 -11.76
N PRO A 73 17.04 -10.16 -11.99
CA PRO A 73 17.55 -11.28 -11.20
C PRO A 73 17.51 -11.01 -9.69
N GLY A 74 17.15 -12.02 -8.88
CA GLY A 74 17.04 -11.88 -7.43
C GLY A 74 15.78 -11.16 -6.93
N GLU A 75 14.87 -10.75 -7.82
CA GLU A 75 13.63 -10.09 -7.42
C GLU A 75 12.65 -11.07 -6.76
N ARG A 76 12.16 -10.68 -5.58
CA ARG A 76 11.14 -11.46 -4.86
C ARG A 76 9.73 -10.87 -4.95
N THR A 77 9.62 -9.59 -5.27
CA THR A 77 8.33 -8.90 -5.38
C THR A 77 7.63 -9.26 -6.67
N GLN A 78 6.39 -9.71 -6.55
CA GLN A 78 5.53 -10.08 -7.66
C GLN A 78 4.36 -9.10 -7.77
N GLN A 79 3.88 -8.90 -8.98
CA GLN A 79 2.54 -8.41 -9.24
C GLN A 79 1.62 -9.62 -9.45
N LEU A 80 0.52 -9.68 -8.70
CA LEU A 80 -0.49 -10.72 -8.85
C LEU A 80 -1.75 -10.15 -9.52
N THR A 81 -2.32 -10.93 -10.43
CA THR A 81 -3.71 -10.78 -10.86
C THR A 81 -4.54 -11.84 -10.14
N VAL A 82 -5.50 -11.40 -9.34
CA VAL A 82 -6.35 -12.28 -8.55
C VAL A 82 -7.81 -12.13 -8.91
N GLN A 83 -8.57 -13.20 -8.72
CA GLN A 83 -10.03 -13.19 -8.78
C GLN A 83 -10.62 -13.36 -7.37
N LEU A 84 -11.52 -12.44 -7.01
CA LEU A 84 -12.32 -12.51 -5.78
C LEU A 84 -13.51 -13.45 -5.94
N PRO A 85 -14.18 -13.87 -4.84
CA PRO A 85 -15.33 -14.76 -4.89
C PRO A 85 -16.51 -14.21 -5.72
N ASP A 86 -16.65 -12.88 -5.80
CA ASP A 86 -17.65 -12.20 -6.62
C ASP A 86 -17.23 -12.02 -8.09
N SER A 87 -16.17 -12.71 -8.51
CA SER A 87 -15.53 -12.64 -9.84
C SER A 87 -14.82 -11.34 -10.19
N THR A 88 -14.74 -10.37 -9.26
CA THR A 88 -13.93 -9.15 -9.45
C THR A 88 -12.46 -9.50 -9.63
N ILE A 89 -11.80 -8.82 -10.55
CA ILE A 89 -10.35 -8.95 -10.77
C ILE A 89 -9.63 -7.79 -10.09
N LEU A 90 -8.62 -8.10 -9.28
CA LEU A 90 -7.75 -7.12 -8.65
C LEU A 90 -6.29 -7.37 -9.03
N LEU A 91 -5.51 -6.30 -9.05
CA LEU A 91 -4.06 -6.34 -9.11
C LEU A 91 -3.49 -6.01 -7.73
N MET A 92 -2.46 -6.72 -7.30
CA MET A 92 -1.77 -6.42 -6.03
C MET A 92 -0.27 -6.67 -6.13
N LYS A 93 0.50 -5.86 -5.41
CA LYS A 93 1.88 -6.16 -5.05
C LYS A 93 1.87 -7.30 -4.03
N TYR A 94 2.73 -8.28 -4.24
CA TYR A 94 2.96 -9.43 -3.38
C TYR A 94 4.46 -9.49 -3.09
N ALA A 95 4.86 -9.03 -1.91
CA ALA A 95 6.26 -8.88 -1.54
C ALA A 95 6.58 -9.77 -0.33
N PRO A 96 7.20 -10.95 -0.54
CA PRO A 96 7.69 -11.78 0.55
C PRO A 96 8.73 -11.03 1.39
N ALA A 97 8.58 -11.10 2.70
CA ALA A 97 9.53 -10.59 3.66
C ALA A 97 10.78 -11.47 3.71
N THR A 98 11.88 -10.89 4.15
CA THR A 98 13.14 -11.58 4.40
C THR A 98 13.11 -12.28 5.76
N PRO A 99 14.11 -13.15 6.04
CA PRO A 99 14.36 -13.58 7.41
C PRO A 99 14.41 -12.39 8.37
N GLY A 100 13.61 -12.46 9.44
CA GLY A 100 13.43 -11.43 10.47
C GLY A 100 12.45 -10.32 10.11
N ALA A 101 12.04 -10.16 8.83
CA ALA A 101 11.18 -9.08 8.34
C ALA A 101 11.68 -7.65 8.64
N ASP A 102 12.99 -7.47 8.84
CA ASP A 102 13.60 -6.19 9.25
C ASP A 102 14.77 -5.78 8.34
N GLU A 103 14.81 -6.28 7.11
CA GLU A 103 15.86 -5.87 6.16
C GLU A 103 15.65 -4.41 5.74
N PHE A 104 16.74 -3.63 5.66
CA PHE A 104 16.71 -2.18 5.40
C PHE A 104 15.76 -1.77 4.27
N ASN A 105 15.75 -2.50 3.14
CA ASN A 105 14.95 -2.17 1.96
C ASN A 105 13.69 -3.04 1.79
N ASN A 106 13.25 -3.71 2.86
CA ASN A 106 12.06 -4.55 2.85
C ASN A 106 11.53 -4.73 4.29
N GLN A 107 11.06 -3.65 4.91
CA GLN A 107 10.43 -3.69 6.23
C GLN A 107 8.90 -3.64 6.09
N PRO A 108 8.17 -4.77 6.24
CA PRO A 108 6.71 -4.81 6.15
C PRO A 108 6.00 -3.80 7.05
N ARG A 109 6.54 -3.58 8.25
CA ARG A 109 5.97 -2.64 9.23
C ARG A 109 5.97 -1.18 8.74
N PHE A 110 6.95 -0.78 7.93
CA PHE A 110 7.01 0.59 7.40
C PHE A 110 6.06 0.81 6.24
N GLU A 111 5.87 -0.19 5.38
CA GLU A 111 4.85 -0.15 4.32
C GLU A 111 3.44 0.01 4.92
N ILE A 112 3.12 -0.78 5.96
CA ILE A 112 1.84 -0.67 6.66
C ILE A 112 1.76 0.65 7.45
N GLY A 113 2.86 1.05 8.09
CA GLY A 113 2.94 2.27 8.88
C GLY A 113 2.66 3.52 8.05
N ALA A 114 3.19 3.59 6.82
CA ALA A 114 2.91 4.69 5.89
C ALA A 114 1.42 4.76 5.53
N TYR A 115 0.80 3.61 5.28
CA TYR A 115 -0.64 3.53 5.00
C TYR A 115 -1.50 3.96 6.21
N GLU A 116 -1.08 3.69 7.45
CA GLU A 116 -1.82 4.10 8.65
C GLU A 116 -1.59 5.58 9.03
N VAL A 117 -0.38 6.13 8.81
CA VAL A 117 -0.08 7.54 9.12
C VAL A 117 -0.92 8.51 8.31
N GLN A 118 -1.18 8.22 7.02
CA GLN A 118 -1.98 9.12 6.18
C GLN A 118 -3.39 9.36 6.75
N LYS A 119 -3.94 8.37 7.47
CA LYS A 119 -5.31 8.42 8.01
C LYS A 119 -5.47 9.43 9.15
N LEU A 120 -4.37 9.86 9.75
CA LEU A 120 -4.36 10.90 10.78
C LEU A 120 -4.94 12.21 10.24
N TYR A 121 -4.67 12.53 8.97
CA TYR A 121 -4.97 13.85 8.42
C TYR A 121 -5.72 13.82 7.07
N LEU A 122 -5.77 12.68 6.38
CA LEU A 122 -6.48 12.54 5.11
C LEU A 122 -7.84 11.88 5.27
N ASN A 123 -8.78 12.29 4.43
CA ASN A 123 -9.96 11.48 4.12
C ASN A 123 -9.59 10.39 3.14
N GLU A 124 -10.43 9.37 3.06
CA GLU A 124 -10.17 8.20 2.20
C GLU A 124 -10.02 8.56 0.72
N ASP A 125 -10.80 9.54 0.24
CA ASP A 125 -10.74 10.06 -1.13
C ASP A 125 -9.46 10.85 -1.43
N ASP A 126 -8.66 11.14 -0.39
CA ASP A 126 -7.40 11.86 -0.47
C ASP A 126 -6.18 10.98 -0.24
N TYR A 127 -6.37 9.67 -0.04
CA TYR A 127 -5.27 8.75 0.27
C TYR A 127 -4.21 8.72 -0.83
N VAL A 128 -2.97 8.91 -0.39
CA VAL A 128 -1.78 8.91 -1.23
C VAL A 128 -0.95 7.64 -1.06
N VAL A 129 -1.21 6.79 -0.05
CA VAL A 129 -0.63 5.44 0.04
C VAL A 129 -1.71 4.41 -0.27
N PRO A 130 -1.49 3.47 -1.19
CA PRO A 130 -2.46 2.42 -1.48
C PRO A 130 -2.72 1.54 -0.24
N PRO A 131 -3.92 0.94 -0.13
CA PRO A 131 -4.24 -0.06 0.88
C PRO A 131 -3.13 -1.11 1.02
N THR A 132 -2.57 -1.22 2.22
CA THR A 132 -1.40 -2.05 2.50
C THR A 132 -1.62 -2.85 3.77
N VAL A 133 -1.35 -4.15 3.72
CA VAL A 133 -1.45 -5.10 4.84
C VAL A 133 -0.30 -6.11 4.78
N ALA A 134 -0.15 -6.92 5.82
CA ALA A 134 0.66 -8.13 5.76
C ALA A 134 -0.19 -9.37 6.02
N ARG A 135 0.20 -10.49 5.42
CA ARG A 135 -0.36 -11.82 5.67
C ARG A 135 0.77 -12.82 5.86
N ALA A 136 0.53 -13.81 6.70
CA ALA A 136 1.39 -14.98 6.81
C ALA A 136 0.90 -16.09 5.89
N TYR A 137 1.80 -16.72 5.16
CA TYR A 137 1.51 -17.88 4.31
C TYR A 137 2.47 -19.03 4.63
N PRO A 138 2.05 -20.29 4.47
CA PRO A 138 2.99 -21.41 4.42
C PRO A 138 4.09 -21.14 3.38
N ILE A 139 5.33 -21.49 3.69
CA ILE A 139 6.45 -21.18 2.78
C ILE A 139 6.26 -21.78 1.38
N GLU A 140 5.70 -22.99 1.30
CA GLU A 140 5.44 -23.68 0.03
C GLU A 140 4.42 -22.95 -0.85
N ASP A 141 3.42 -22.30 -0.24
CA ASP A 141 2.46 -21.46 -0.95
C ASP A 141 3.19 -20.25 -1.58
N VAL A 142 4.11 -19.63 -0.85
CA VAL A 142 4.88 -18.48 -1.34
C VAL A 142 5.86 -18.89 -2.45
N ARG A 143 6.52 -20.04 -2.32
CA ARG A 143 7.39 -20.64 -3.35
C ARG A 143 6.63 -20.95 -4.63
N ALA A 144 5.41 -21.50 -4.52
CA ALA A 144 4.57 -21.77 -5.69
C ALA A 144 4.17 -20.49 -6.44
N VAL A 145 3.95 -19.37 -5.73
CA VAL A 145 3.70 -18.07 -6.37
C VAL A 145 4.95 -17.57 -7.09
N MET A 146 6.14 -17.73 -6.50
CA MET A 146 7.41 -17.37 -7.13
C MET A 146 7.65 -18.17 -8.41
N GLU A 147 7.40 -19.49 -8.36
CA GLU A 147 7.52 -20.37 -9.53
C GLU A 147 6.52 -19.99 -10.63
N MET A 148 5.27 -19.70 -10.27
CA MET A 148 4.24 -19.25 -11.22
C MET A 148 4.66 -17.97 -11.96
N ALA A 149 5.38 -17.07 -11.30
CA ALA A 149 5.92 -15.86 -11.90
C ALA A 149 7.15 -16.11 -12.80
N GLY A 150 7.67 -17.33 -12.84
CA GLY A 150 8.93 -17.66 -13.52
C GLY A 150 10.17 -17.15 -12.76
N GLY A 151 10.04 -16.88 -11.46
CA GLY A 151 11.14 -16.51 -10.58
C GLY A 151 11.90 -17.71 -10.01
N GLU A 152 12.74 -17.46 -9.00
CA GLU A 152 13.55 -18.47 -8.32
C GLU A 152 12.95 -18.80 -6.93
N PRO A 153 12.24 -19.94 -6.76
CA PRO A 153 11.56 -20.27 -5.50
C PRO A 153 12.50 -20.38 -4.30
N ASP A 154 13.75 -20.77 -4.52
CA ASP A 154 14.76 -20.93 -3.47
C ASP A 154 15.21 -19.60 -2.84
N LEU A 155 14.88 -18.45 -3.47
CA LEU A 155 15.06 -17.12 -2.86
C LEU A 155 14.03 -16.81 -1.77
N VAL A 156 12.99 -17.64 -1.64
CA VAL A 156 11.98 -17.53 -0.59
C VAL A 156 12.39 -18.42 0.59
N GLU A 157 12.62 -17.75 1.71
CA GLU A 157 12.98 -18.34 3.00
C GLU A 157 11.86 -18.10 4.02
N GLU A 158 11.86 -18.87 5.10
CA GLU A 158 11.01 -18.61 6.26
C GLU A 158 11.34 -17.23 6.83
N THR A 159 10.32 -16.46 7.21
CA THR A 159 10.57 -15.20 7.91
C THR A 159 11.18 -15.46 9.29
N TRP A 160 10.81 -16.56 9.95
CA TRP A 160 11.45 -17.03 11.17
C TRP A 160 11.69 -18.53 11.06
N ARG A 161 12.90 -18.99 11.38
CA ARG A 161 13.34 -20.38 11.15
C ARG A 161 12.51 -21.40 11.92
N GLU A 162 11.91 -20.98 13.02
CA GLU A 162 11.09 -21.81 13.90
C GLU A 162 9.75 -22.19 13.27
N TRP A 163 9.30 -21.45 12.24
CA TRP A 163 7.99 -21.65 11.63
C TRP A 163 8.07 -21.74 10.11
N PRO A 164 7.43 -22.76 9.48
CA PRO A 164 7.46 -22.96 8.03
C PRO A 164 6.52 -21.96 7.31
N MET A 165 6.75 -20.68 7.50
CA MET A 165 5.92 -19.58 7.03
C MET A 165 6.76 -18.40 6.57
N THR A 166 6.20 -17.63 5.64
CA THR A 166 6.77 -16.37 5.19
C THR A 166 5.70 -15.28 5.32
N LEU A 167 6.06 -14.16 5.94
CA LEU A 167 5.25 -12.95 5.88
C LEU A 167 5.31 -12.37 4.48
N VAL A 168 4.18 -11.87 4.01
CA VAL A 168 4.06 -11.23 2.71
C VAL A 168 3.33 -9.92 2.88
N VAL A 169 3.93 -8.84 2.41
CA VAL A 169 3.25 -7.55 2.26
C VAL A 169 2.38 -7.60 1.03
N LEU A 170 1.12 -7.26 1.22
CA LEU A 170 0.14 -7.08 0.15
C LEU A 170 -0.21 -5.61 0.06
N GLN A 171 -0.11 -5.06 -1.14
CA GLN A 171 -0.51 -3.68 -1.39
C GLN A 171 -1.35 -3.64 -2.66
N TYR A 172 -2.45 -2.88 -2.63
CA TYR A 172 -3.28 -2.69 -3.81
C TYR A 172 -2.46 -2.05 -4.94
N TRP A 173 -2.55 -2.63 -6.14
CA TRP A 173 -1.86 -2.10 -7.31
C TRP A 173 -2.74 -1.05 -7.99
N LEU A 174 -2.30 0.21 -7.93
CA LEU A 174 -3.02 1.36 -8.48
C LEU A 174 -3.31 1.20 -9.98
N LEU A 175 -4.46 1.69 -10.40
CA LEU A 175 -4.86 1.75 -11.81
C LEU A 175 -4.49 3.11 -12.41
N SER A 176 -4.15 3.13 -13.70
CA SER A 176 -3.94 4.37 -14.47
C SER A 176 -2.99 5.35 -13.78
N VAL A 177 -1.81 4.87 -13.37
CA VAL A 177 -0.76 5.69 -12.78
C VAL A 177 0.56 5.47 -13.52
N SER A 178 1.42 6.48 -13.50
CA SER A 178 2.75 6.43 -14.10
C SER A 178 3.78 7.13 -13.22
N PRO A 179 5.04 6.65 -13.17
CA PRO A 179 6.11 7.44 -12.59
C PRO A 179 6.30 8.70 -13.46
N PRO A 180 6.51 9.88 -12.87
CA PRO A 180 6.80 11.07 -13.66
C PRO A 180 8.27 11.12 -14.07
N ASP A 181 8.57 12.08 -14.95
CA ASP A 181 9.90 12.24 -15.54
C ASP A 181 10.89 12.91 -14.57
N ASP A 182 10.50 13.98 -13.89
CA ASP A 182 11.29 14.65 -12.86
C ASP A 182 10.41 15.19 -11.72
N LEU A 183 10.95 15.08 -10.52
CA LEU A 183 10.38 15.56 -9.28
C LEU A 183 10.28 17.07 -9.14
N ARG A 184 11.23 17.80 -9.73
CA ARG A 184 11.24 19.26 -9.73
C ARG A 184 10.09 19.82 -10.56
N ASP A 185 9.57 19.03 -11.48
CA ASP A 185 8.41 19.40 -12.27
C ASP A 185 7.14 19.33 -11.42
N LEU A 186 7.01 18.35 -10.50
CA LEU A 186 5.86 18.30 -9.59
C LEU A 186 5.70 19.57 -8.76
N ARG A 187 6.78 20.08 -8.14
CA ARG A 187 6.71 21.36 -7.40
C ARG A 187 6.31 22.51 -8.34
N ARG A 188 7.00 22.63 -9.47
CA ARG A 188 6.76 23.72 -10.42
C ARG A 188 5.33 23.71 -10.95
N ASP A 189 4.78 22.52 -11.20
CA ASP A 189 3.45 22.33 -11.77
C ASP A 189 2.38 22.50 -10.69
N ALA A 190 2.61 22.04 -9.46
CA ALA A 190 1.77 22.36 -8.30
C ALA A 190 1.69 23.88 -8.05
N ASP A 191 2.83 24.57 -8.06
CA ASP A 191 2.90 26.03 -7.87
C ASP A 191 2.18 26.78 -9.02
N ARG A 192 2.24 26.27 -10.25
CA ARG A 192 1.55 26.86 -11.42
C ARG A 192 0.04 26.60 -11.40
N ASP A 193 -0.37 25.38 -11.05
CA ASP A 193 -1.76 24.95 -11.00
C ASP A 193 -2.53 25.72 -9.90
N GLY A 194 -1.97 25.74 -8.68
CA GLY A 194 -2.59 26.38 -7.53
C GLY A 194 -3.96 25.79 -7.13
N GLY A 195 -4.34 24.64 -7.69
CA GLY A 195 -5.64 23.99 -7.55
C GLY A 195 -5.51 22.54 -7.06
N ALA A 196 -6.17 21.61 -7.76
CA ALA A 196 -6.29 20.22 -7.34
C ALA A 196 -4.92 19.51 -7.28
N LEU A 197 -4.04 19.74 -8.26
CA LEU A 197 -2.71 19.13 -8.25
C LEU A 197 -1.87 19.68 -7.08
N ALA A 198 -1.98 20.97 -6.79
CA ALA A 198 -1.29 21.60 -5.66
C ALA A 198 -1.69 20.96 -4.33
N LEU A 199 -3.00 20.78 -4.10
CA LEU A 199 -3.53 20.12 -2.91
C LEU A 199 -3.01 18.68 -2.79
N ARG A 200 -3.05 17.93 -3.88
CA ARG A 200 -2.65 16.50 -3.93
C ARG A 200 -1.15 16.31 -3.74
N ALA A 201 -0.34 17.19 -4.34
CA ALA A 201 1.09 17.25 -4.10
C ALA A 201 1.41 17.61 -2.64
N ALA A 202 0.64 18.50 -2.01
CA ALA A 202 0.81 18.85 -0.61
C ALA A 202 0.46 17.70 0.33
N ASN A 203 -0.61 16.96 0.07
CA ASN A 203 -0.95 15.75 0.83
C ASN A 203 0.16 14.70 0.76
N PHE A 204 0.71 14.47 -0.45
CA PHE A 204 1.84 13.58 -0.67
C PHE A 204 3.10 14.06 0.05
N ASN A 205 3.49 15.33 -0.09
CA ASN A 205 4.71 15.83 0.55
C ASN A 205 4.60 15.87 2.08
N LEU A 206 3.41 16.17 2.61
CA LEU A 206 3.16 16.08 4.04
C LEU A 206 3.34 14.63 4.53
N LEU A 207 2.84 13.63 3.80
CA LEU A 207 3.06 12.23 4.14
C LEU A 207 4.56 11.93 4.21
N THR A 208 5.29 12.22 3.13
CA THR A 208 6.71 11.87 3.02
C THR A 208 7.55 12.57 4.09
N TYR A 209 7.16 13.77 4.49
CA TYR A 209 7.72 14.45 5.65
C TYR A 209 7.41 13.70 6.94
N LEU A 210 6.13 13.44 7.26
CA LEU A 210 5.70 12.82 8.53
C LEU A 210 6.34 11.44 8.74
N ILE A 211 6.39 10.61 7.70
CA ILE A 211 7.01 9.28 7.78
C ILE A 211 8.53 9.35 7.63
N GLY A 212 9.12 10.52 7.32
CA GLY A 212 10.55 10.65 7.07
C GLY A 212 11.03 9.77 5.92
N HIS A 213 10.34 9.79 4.78
CA HIS A 213 10.63 8.93 3.64
C HIS A 213 12.05 9.16 3.12
N ASN A 214 12.92 8.15 3.25
CA ASN A 214 14.35 8.30 2.98
C ASN A 214 14.78 7.91 1.56
N ASP A 215 13.87 7.47 0.70
CA ASP A 215 14.22 7.00 -0.65
C ASP A 215 13.43 7.68 -1.77
N ALA A 216 14.06 8.67 -2.42
CA ALA A 216 13.48 9.43 -3.52
C ALA A 216 13.65 8.75 -4.90
N ASN A 217 13.61 7.42 -4.96
CA ASN A 217 13.73 6.71 -6.24
C ASN A 217 12.61 7.05 -7.22
N GLN A 218 12.97 7.13 -8.49
CA GLN A 218 11.97 7.10 -9.56
C GLN A 218 11.22 5.76 -9.49
N GLY A 219 9.90 5.82 -9.39
CA GLY A 219 9.03 4.65 -9.20
C GLY A 219 8.47 4.48 -7.79
N ASN A 220 9.07 5.09 -6.76
CA ASN A 220 8.48 5.12 -5.39
C ASN A 220 7.32 6.11 -5.27
N TYR A 221 7.03 6.83 -6.34
CA TYR A 221 5.93 7.75 -6.40
C TYR A 221 5.37 7.75 -7.82
N LEU A 222 4.05 7.85 -7.89
CA LEU A 222 3.28 7.65 -9.11
C LEU A 222 2.24 8.75 -9.21
N ILE A 223 1.99 9.25 -10.41
CA ILE A 223 0.97 10.27 -10.67
C ILE A 223 -0.19 9.63 -11.43
N SER A 224 -1.41 9.97 -11.05
CA SER A 224 -2.62 9.62 -11.79
C SER A 224 -2.52 10.09 -13.24
N SER A 225 -2.85 9.20 -14.17
CA SER A 225 -3.02 9.52 -15.58
C SER A 225 -4.37 10.21 -15.87
N HIS A 226 -5.21 10.41 -14.85
CA HIS A 226 -6.49 11.12 -14.97
C HIS A 226 -6.30 12.61 -14.68
N PRO A 227 -6.38 13.49 -15.70
CA PRO A 227 -6.10 14.92 -15.52
C PRO A 227 -7.12 15.63 -14.61
N ASP A 228 -8.35 15.12 -14.55
CA ASP A 228 -9.44 15.70 -13.75
C ASP A 228 -9.40 15.26 -12.26
N ASP A 229 -8.56 14.28 -11.91
CA ASP A 229 -8.32 13.81 -10.54
C ASP A 229 -6.82 13.50 -10.34
N PRO A 230 -5.98 14.55 -10.28
CA PRO A 230 -4.53 14.40 -10.25
C PRO A 230 -4.05 13.98 -8.87
N VAL A 231 -3.94 12.67 -8.61
CA VAL A 231 -3.38 12.17 -7.35
C VAL A 231 -1.89 11.86 -7.49
N VAL A 232 -1.10 12.23 -6.48
CA VAL A 232 0.30 11.84 -6.33
C VAL A 232 0.38 10.77 -5.24
N PHE A 233 0.77 9.56 -5.62
CA PHE A 233 0.86 8.42 -4.71
C PHE A 233 2.29 8.17 -4.25
N SER A 234 2.44 7.69 -3.02
CA SER A 234 3.67 7.12 -2.47
C SER A 234 3.57 5.60 -2.40
N VAL A 235 4.54 4.91 -3.00
CA VAL A 235 4.69 3.46 -2.98
C VAL A 235 6.11 3.09 -2.55
N ASP A 236 6.34 1.83 -2.19
CA ASP A 236 7.64 1.35 -1.71
C ASP A 236 8.19 2.13 -0.50
N ASN A 237 7.38 2.19 0.57
CA ASN A 237 7.69 2.93 1.80
C ASN A 237 8.54 2.11 2.79
N GLY A 238 9.14 0.99 2.36
CA GLY A 238 9.87 0.03 3.21
C GLY A 238 11.14 0.55 3.91
N VAL A 239 11.53 1.81 3.64
CA VAL A 239 12.68 2.53 4.22
C VAL A 239 12.28 3.78 5.01
N ALA A 240 10.97 4.06 5.11
CA ALA A 240 10.43 5.16 5.90
C ALA A 240 10.70 4.95 7.40
N PHE A 241 10.47 5.97 8.23
CA PHE A 241 10.63 6.02 9.69
C PHE A 241 12.06 5.78 10.23
N SER A 242 12.93 5.14 9.45
CA SER A 242 14.30 4.83 9.83
C SER A 242 15.17 6.08 9.94
N SER A 243 16.15 6.03 10.84
CA SER A 243 17.22 7.03 10.95
C SER A 243 18.32 6.86 9.89
N PHE A 244 18.33 5.73 9.19
CA PHE A 244 19.32 5.41 8.18
C PHE A 244 18.92 6.01 6.83
N GLY A 245 19.73 6.93 6.33
CA GLY A 245 19.51 7.49 5.00
C GLY A 245 19.75 6.44 3.92
N SER A 246 18.91 6.43 2.88
CA SER A 246 19.26 5.80 1.60
C SER A 246 20.53 6.46 1.06
N ASN A 247 21.31 5.72 0.25
CA ASN A 247 22.39 6.30 -0.54
C ASN A 247 21.87 7.19 -1.70
N ARG A 248 20.55 7.33 -1.81
CA ARG A 248 19.86 8.17 -2.77
C ARG A 248 19.36 9.47 -2.14
N ARG A 249 18.83 10.37 -2.97
CA ARG A 249 18.30 11.66 -2.48
C ARG A 249 17.19 11.41 -1.46
N SER A 250 17.08 12.30 -0.50
CA SER A 250 16.06 12.27 0.55
C SER A 250 15.28 13.58 0.57
N ASP A 251 15.15 14.23 -0.59
CA ASP A 251 14.59 15.58 -0.71
C ASP A 251 13.13 15.64 -0.19
N TRP A 252 12.38 14.53 -0.27
CA TRP A 252 11.01 14.37 0.22
C TRP A 252 10.81 14.30 1.72
N ARG A 253 11.87 14.05 2.50
CA ARG A 253 11.76 14.06 3.97
C ARG A 253 11.59 15.47 4.53
N ARG A 254 11.44 16.47 3.67
CA ARG A 254 11.28 17.89 3.99
C ARG A 254 10.00 18.40 3.35
N LEU A 255 9.41 19.40 4.00
CA LEU A 255 8.34 20.21 3.44
C LEU A 255 8.96 21.13 2.39
N ILE A 256 8.60 20.96 1.12
CA ILE A 256 9.19 21.68 -0.01
C ILE A 256 8.19 22.58 -0.75
N LEU A 257 6.90 22.40 -0.49
CA LEU A 257 5.84 23.30 -0.96
C LEU A 257 5.66 24.48 -0.02
N GLU A 258 5.11 25.56 -0.56
CA GLU A 258 4.85 26.80 0.19
C GLU A 258 3.46 26.81 0.84
N LYS A 259 2.54 25.95 0.36
CA LYS A 259 1.16 25.87 0.84
C LYS A 259 0.76 24.44 1.22
N TYR A 260 -0.02 24.29 2.29
CA TYR A 260 -0.55 22.99 2.74
C TYR A 260 -2.03 23.09 3.15
N PRO A 261 -2.81 21.99 3.01
CA PRO A 261 -4.22 21.97 3.37
C PRO A 261 -4.44 22.36 4.84
N GLN A 262 -5.31 23.35 5.05
CA GLN A 262 -5.70 23.75 6.40
C GLN A 262 -6.37 22.59 7.15
N SER A 263 -7.22 21.83 6.46
CA SER A 263 -7.89 20.66 7.03
C SER A 263 -6.93 19.59 7.55
N ALA A 264 -5.78 19.41 6.90
CA ALA A 264 -4.73 18.50 7.37
C ALA A 264 -4.10 19.01 8.68
N ALA A 265 -3.77 20.31 8.74
CA ALA A 265 -3.24 20.93 9.95
C ALA A 265 -4.25 20.88 11.10
N ASP A 266 -5.52 21.17 10.85
CA ASP A 266 -6.60 21.12 11.84
C ASP A 266 -6.71 19.73 12.47
N ARG A 267 -6.70 18.67 11.66
CA ARG A 267 -6.73 17.28 12.18
C ARG A 267 -5.45 16.91 12.94
N LEU A 268 -4.29 17.33 12.44
CA LEU A 268 -3.02 17.05 13.08
C LEU A 268 -2.85 17.77 14.43
N ARG A 269 -3.50 18.92 14.64
CA ARG A 269 -3.53 19.60 15.95
C ARG A 269 -4.17 18.76 17.05
N GLU A 270 -5.08 17.86 16.70
CA GLU A 270 -5.81 17.01 17.64
C GLU A 270 -5.05 15.72 17.98
N VAL A 271 -4.00 15.38 17.23
CA VAL A 271 -3.23 14.15 17.43
C VAL A 271 -2.34 14.26 18.66
N THR A 272 -2.52 13.34 19.61
CA THR A 272 -1.63 13.20 20.77
C THR A 272 -0.60 12.09 20.58
N LEU A 273 0.46 12.10 21.38
CA LEU A 273 1.44 11.01 21.40
C LEU A 273 0.79 9.67 21.79
N ASP A 274 -0.15 9.68 22.73
CA ASP A 274 -0.91 8.49 23.14
C ASP A 274 -1.76 7.92 21.99
N ASP A 275 -2.40 8.78 21.19
CA ASP A 275 -3.12 8.36 19.99
C ASP A 275 -2.18 7.66 18.99
N LEU A 276 -0.96 8.16 18.83
CA LEU A 276 0.03 7.56 17.95
C LEU A 276 0.53 6.22 18.49
N HIS A 277 0.79 6.08 19.79
CA HIS A 277 1.12 4.77 20.39
C HIS A 277 -0.01 3.76 20.20
N ALA A 278 -1.26 4.18 20.41
CA ALA A 278 -2.43 3.32 20.23
C ALA A 278 -2.60 2.87 18.77
N ARG A 279 -2.32 3.73 17.79
CA ARG A 279 -2.52 3.44 16.36
C ARG A 279 -1.33 2.76 15.69
N LEU A 280 -0.11 3.14 16.04
CA LEU A 280 1.11 2.75 15.33
C LEU A 280 1.96 1.73 16.07
N GLY A 281 1.71 1.52 17.38
CA GLY A 281 2.46 0.55 18.19
C GLY A 281 2.26 -0.90 17.76
N VAL A 282 1.05 -1.25 17.31
CA VAL A 282 0.73 -2.57 16.73
C VAL A 282 -0.09 -2.38 15.46
N LEU A 283 0.58 -2.40 14.31
CA LEU A 283 0.00 -2.23 12.98
C LEU A 283 -0.61 -3.53 12.44
N ALA A 284 0.01 -4.67 12.76
CA ALA A 284 -0.48 -5.99 12.41
C ALA A 284 -0.13 -6.99 13.51
N GLU A 285 -1.06 -7.88 13.82
CA GLU A 285 -0.86 -9.02 14.72
C GLU A 285 -1.20 -10.32 14.01
N PHE A 286 -0.40 -11.35 14.25
CA PHE A 286 -0.64 -12.71 13.80
C PHE A 286 -0.64 -13.65 14.98
N ARG A 287 -1.56 -14.62 14.99
CA ARG A 287 -1.62 -15.67 16.00
C ARG A 287 -1.53 -17.04 15.37
N LEU A 288 -0.84 -17.95 16.07
CA LEU A 288 -0.79 -19.35 15.71
C LEU A 288 -2.06 -20.05 16.21
N ILE A 289 -2.95 -20.42 15.29
CA ILE A 289 -4.22 -21.09 15.56
C ILE A 289 -4.28 -22.35 14.71
N GLU A 290 -4.40 -23.53 15.33
CA GLU A 290 -4.44 -24.82 14.62
C GLU A 290 -3.25 -24.99 13.67
N ASP A 291 -2.04 -24.72 14.19
CA ASP A 291 -0.77 -24.79 13.45
C ASP A 291 -0.69 -23.87 12.21
N ARG A 292 -1.53 -22.83 12.15
CA ARG A 292 -1.52 -21.83 11.08
C ARG A 292 -1.47 -20.42 11.64
N TRP A 293 -0.59 -19.61 11.07
CA TRP A 293 -0.54 -18.18 11.34
C TRP A 293 -1.72 -17.48 10.65
N ARG A 294 -2.53 -16.78 11.44
CA ARG A 294 -3.66 -16.00 10.94
C ARG A 294 -3.58 -14.56 11.43
N SER A 295 -3.98 -13.62 10.60
CA SER A 295 -4.13 -12.22 11.01
C SER A 295 -5.14 -12.14 12.15
N ALA A 296 -4.84 -11.33 13.15
CA ALA A 296 -5.67 -11.05 14.30
C ALA A 296 -5.87 -9.54 14.44
N GLU A 297 -6.88 -9.15 15.23
CA GLU A 297 -7.00 -7.76 15.66
C GLU A 297 -5.78 -7.39 16.53
N PRO A 298 -5.22 -6.18 16.35
CA PRO A 298 -4.12 -5.70 17.19
C PRO A 298 -4.46 -5.79 18.68
N GLY A 299 -3.62 -6.51 19.43
CA GLY A 299 -3.70 -6.58 20.88
C GLY A 299 -2.83 -5.53 21.58
N ALA A 300 -2.62 -5.71 22.89
CA ALA A 300 -1.69 -4.89 23.65
C ALA A 300 -0.26 -5.06 23.11
N ASN A 301 0.49 -3.95 23.04
CA ASN A 301 1.87 -3.96 22.56
C ASN A 301 2.76 -4.79 23.48
N MET A 302 3.36 -5.87 22.96
CA MET A 302 4.20 -6.79 23.73
C MET A 302 5.53 -6.18 24.18
N ASN A 303 6.08 -5.26 23.39
CA ASN A 303 7.33 -4.57 23.70
C ASN A 303 7.42 -3.29 22.85
N PRO A 304 7.20 -2.11 23.44
CA PRO A 304 7.04 -0.89 22.67
C PRO A 304 8.38 -0.35 22.12
N GLY A 305 9.52 -0.77 22.69
CA GLY A 305 10.86 -0.41 22.20
C GLY A 305 11.35 -1.18 20.96
N ARG A 306 10.54 -2.05 20.34
CA ARG A 306 10.93 -2.85 19.15
C ARG A 306 9.90 -2.75 18.05
N GLY A 307 10.29 -2.67 16.78
CA GLY A 307 9.33 -2.67 15.66
C GLY A 307 8.68 -4.04 15.40
N ILE A 308 9.43 -5.12 15.66
CA ILE A 308 8.98 -6.50 15.46
C ILE A 308 9.08 -7.24 16.79
N ARG A 309 7.98 -7.91 17.16
CA ARG A 309 7.83 -8.65 18.40
C ARG A 309 7.37 -10.05 18.08
N VAL A 310 8.09 -11.03 18.61
CA VAL A 310 7.90 -12.45 18.31
C VAL A 310 7.82 -13.19 19.63
N GLY A 311 6.71 -13.87 19.88
CA GLY A 311 6.52 -14.80 20.99
C GLY A 311 6.09 -16.17 20.48
N ASP A 312 5.85 -17.11 21.39
CA ASP A 312 5.63 -18.54 21.04
C ASP A 312 4.47 -18.78 20.08
N SER A 313 3.42 -17.95 20.16
CA SER A 313 2.20 -18.08 19.35
C SER A 313 1.65 -16.75 18.84
N THR A 314 2.44 -15.67 18.94
CA THR A 314 2.02 -14.31 18.56
C THR A 314 3.18 -13.56 17.91
N ILE A 315 2.89 -12.87 16.82
CA ILE A 315 3.80 -11.96 16.13
C ILE A 315 3.12 -10.61 16.03
N GLN A 316 3.80 -9.53 16.42
CA GLN A 316 3.33 -8.16 16.22
C GLN A 316 4.32 -7.36 15.39
N LEU A 317 3.79 -6.66 14.39
CA LEU A 317 4.49 -5.66 13.59
C LEU A 317 3.97 -4.28 13.98
N GLY A 318 4.86 -3.31 14.13
CA GLY A 318 4.50 -1.94 14.44
C GLY A 318 5.71 -1.01 14.36
N LEU A 319 5.51 0.24 14.75
CA LEU A 319 6.61 1.15 15.02
C LEU A 319 7.13 0.94 16.45
N SER A 320 8.40 1.30 16.68
CA SER A 320 8.94 1.44 18.03
C SER A 320 8.57 2.80 18.64
N ASP A 321 8.72 2.94 19.94
CA ASP A 321 8.50 4.22 20.63
C ASP A 321 9.32 5.36 20.01
N ASP A 322 10.62 5.16 19.80
CA ASP A 322 11.49 6.16 19.17
C ASP A 322 11.00 6.58 17.77
N GLU A 323 10.42 5.66 17.00
CA GLU A 323 9.89 5.97 15.67
C GLU A 323 8.56 6.72 15.76
N ILE A 324 7.72 6.37 16.72
CA ILE A 324 6.44 7.04 17.00
C ILE A 324 6.69 8.47 17.50
N GLU A 325 7.63 8.65 18.42
CA GLU A 325 8.05 9.97 18.91
C GLU A 325 8.60 10.84 17.77
N GLN A 326 9.32 10.25 16.82
CA GLN A 326 9.78 10.98 15.63
C GLN A 326 8.63 11.42 14.72
N VAL A 327 7.60 10.59 14.54
CA VAL A 327 6.38 10.99 13.82
C VAL A 327 5.71 12.14 14.57
N PHE A 328 5.53 12.00 15.89
CA PHE A 328 4.90 13.04 16.71
C PHE A 328 5.65 14.37 16.64
N ARG A 329 6.98 14.35 16.75
CA ARG A 329 7.81 15.55 16.59
C ARG A 329 7.57 16.24 15.24
N ARG A 330 7.49 15.47 14.14
CA ARG A 330 7.22 16.05 12.81
C ARG A 330 5.79 16.60 12.71
N VAL A 331 4.80 15.94 13.32
CA VAL A 331 3.44 16.48 13.44
C VAL A 331 3.47 17.84 14.14
N THR A 332 4.12 17.93 15.30
CA THR A 332 4.24 19.18 16.07
C THR A 332 4.97 20.28 15.29
N GLU A 333 6.12 19.97 14.67
CA GLU A 333 6.89 20.91 13.86
C GLU A 333 6.08 21.48 12.68
N PHE A 334 5.28 20.63 12.02
CA PHE A 334 4.38 21.03 10.94
C PHE A 334 3.28 21.97 11.45
N VAL A 335 2.58 21.57 12.51
CA VAL A 335 1.50 22.37 13.12
C VAL A 335 2.03 23.73 13.58
N GLU A 336 3.14 23.77 14.33
CA GLU A 336 3.74 25.02 14.80
C GLU A 336 4.15 25.94 13.64
N GLY A 337 4.59 25.38 12.52
CA GLY A 337 4.92 26.19 11.35
C GLY A 337 3.70 26.70 10.60
N MET A 338 2.61 25.94 10.54
CA MET A 338 1.33 26.45 10.05
C MET A 338 0.82 27.60 10.95
N ASP A 339 0.87 27.42 12.27
CA ASP A 339 0.38 28.43 13.24
C ASP A 339 1.23 29.71 13.27
N SER A 340 2.53 29.59 13.01
CA SER A 340 3.45 30.73 12.91
C SER A 340 3.54 31.36 11.51
N GLY A 341 2.79 30.84 10.54
CA GLY A 341 2.80 31.34 9.16
C GLY A 341 4.09 31.05 8.38
N ARG A 342 4.86 30.02 8.77
CA ARG A 342 5.98 29.52 7.97
C ARG A 342 5.52 28.87 6.66
N TRP A 343 4.28 28.37 6.63
CA TRP A 343 3.62 27.82 5.46
C TRP A 343 2.20 28.39 5.36
N ASP A 344 1.76 28.66 4.14
CA ASP A 344 0.44 29.23 3.89
C ASP A 344 -0.64 28.13 3.83
N PRO A 345 -1.85 28.37 4.38
CA PRO A 345 -2.95 27.43 4.24
C PRO A 345 -3.53 27.41 2.83
N ILE A 346 -3.87 26.21 2.36
CA ILE A 346 -4.81 25.97 1.26
C ILE A 346 -6.22 25.88 1.87
N PRO A 347 -7.21 26.64 1.36
CA PRO A 347 -8.58 26.67 1.87
C PRO A 347 -9.30 25.32 1.95
#